data_AF-A0A9Q6HMA4-F1
#
_entry.id   AF-A0A9Q6HMA4-F1
#
_cell.length_a   1.000
_cell.length_b   1.000
_cell.length_c   1.000
_cell.angle_alpha   90.00
_cell.angle_beta   90.00
_cell.angle_gamma   90.00
#
_symmetry.space_group_name_H-M   'P 1'
#
loop_
_entity.id
_entity.type
_entity.pdbx_description
1 polymer ?
#
loop_
_entity_poly.entity_id
_entity_poly.type
_entity_poly.pdbx_seq_one_letter_code
_entity_poly.pdbx_strand_id
1 'polypeptide(L)'
;MTTSIKVNKYSEIEIKKLLLNKNNSELTVEESNVVSEYLAYPKLTIKNINIISNLLNISVDELLETENIDINSINFRNKKNDSMNEKISSILKLMVVSSKQLEVSGVNK
;
A
#
# COMPACT_ATOMS: atom_id res chain seq x y z
N MET A 1 5.95 -10.72 -22.31
CA MET A 1 5.04 -10.69 -21.13
C MET A 1 5.46 -9.52 -20.28
N THR A 2 4.55 -8.58 -20.00
CA THR A 2 4.80 -7.50 -19.04
C THR A 2 4.78 -8.09 -17.63
N THR A 3 5.82 -7.82 -16.85
CA THR A 3 5.98 -8.33 -15.49
C THR A 3 5.52 -7.24 -14.54
N SER A 4 4.24 -7.29 -14.13
CA SER A 4 3.64 -6.34 -13.20
C SER A 4 3.59 -6.90 -11.78
N ILE A 5 3.65 -6.01 -10.80
CA ILE A 5 3.40 -6.30 -9.39
C ILE A 5 2.07 -5.71 -9.00
N LYS A 6 1.26 -6.50 -8.29
CA LYS A 6 0.03 -6.04 -7.65
C LYS A 6 0.36 -5.43 -6.29
N VAL A 7 0.04 -4.16 -6.09
CA VAL A 7 0.25 -3.43 -4.82
C VAL A 7 -1.05 -2.77 -4.37
N ASN A 8 -1.14 -2.37 -3.11
CA ASN A 8 -2.27 -1.54 -2.65
C ASN A 8 -2.19 -0.16 -3.32
N LYS A 9 -3.34 0.36 -3.77
CA LYS A 9 -3.48 1.70 -4.36
C LYS A 9 -3.06 2.79 -3.39
N TYR A 10 -3.36 2.60 -2.10
CA TYR A 10 -2.90 3.47 -1.03
C TYR A 10 -1.97 2.69 -0.10
N SER A 11 -0.72 3.14 -0.02
CA SER A 11 0.22 2.65 1.00
C SER A 11 -0.16 3.16 2.39
N GLU A 12 0.24 2.46 3.46
CA GLU A 12 -0.04 2.95 4.82
C GLU A 12 0.58 4.34 5.08
N ILE A 13 1.70 4.62 4.40
CA ILE A 13 2.40 5.90 4.44
C ILE A 13 1.58 7.01 3.78
N GLU A 14 0.92 6.74 2.65
CA GLU A 14 0.06 7.72 1.99
C GLU A 14 -1.17 8.03 2.84
N ILE A 15 -1.83 7.01 3.38
CA ILE A 15 -2.95 7.17 4.31
C ILE A 15 -2.51 8.01 5.51
N LYS A 16 -1.32 7.72 6.09
CA LYS A 16 -0.76 8.51 7.18
C LYS A 16 -0.57 9.98 6.81
N LYS A 17 -0.06 10.28 5.61
CA LYS A 17 0.11 11.66 5.14
C LYS A 17 -1.23 12.37 4.95
N LEU A 18 -2.22 11.68 4.37
CA LEU A 18 -3.56 12.23 4.18
C LEU A 18 -4.21 12.57 5.53
N LEU A 19 -4.07 11.69 6.51
CA LEU A 19 -4.55 11.92 7.88
C LEU A 19 -3.82 13.07 8.59
N LEU A 20 -2.51 13.23 8.39
CA LEU A 20 -1.75 14.36 8.97
C LEU A 20 -2.17 15.72 8.40
N ASN A 21 -2.67 15.75 7.16
CA ASN A 21 -3.13 16.98 6.51
C ASN A 21 -4.59 17.32 6.84
N LYS A 22 -5.32 16.43 7.54
CA LYS A 22 -6.68 16.68 7.98
C LYS A 22 -6.69 17.60 9.19
N ASN A 23 -7.68 18.48 9.23
CA ASN A 23 -7.85 19.42 10.32
C ASN A 23 -8.42 18.68 11.54
N ASN A 24 -7.62 18.48 12.59
CA ASN A 24 -7.99 17.67 13.76
C ASN A 24 -9.08 18.32 14.64
N SER A 25 -9.44 19.57 14.37
CA SER A 25 -10.35 20.38 15.19
C SER A 25 -11.81 19.90 15.18
N GLU A 26 -12.19 19.05 14.23
CA GLU A 26 -13.56 18.59 14.00
C GLU A 26 -13.75 17.09 14.31
N LEU A 27 -12.72 16.43 14.85
CA LEU A 27 -12.77 15.00 15.13
C LEU A 27 -13.49 14.71 16.44
N THR A 28 -14.32 13.67 16.43
CA THR A 28 -14.84 13.07 17.66
C THR A 28 -13.71 12.42 18.47
N VAL A 29 -13.97 12.13 19.75
CA VAL A 29 -12.99 11.46 20.62
C VAL A 29 -12.57 10.10 20.06
N GLU A 30 -13.52 9.36 19.49
CA GLU A 30 -13.26 8.05 18.88
C GLU A 30 -12.38 8.17 17.63
N GLU A 31 -12.71 9.09 16.72
CA GLU A 31 -11.92 9.36 15.52
C GLU A 31 -10.50 9.83 15.87
N SER A 32 -10.37 10.72 16.84
CA SER A 32 -9.06 11.20 17.31
C SER A 32 -8.20 10.06 17.86
N ASN A 33 -8.79 9.13 18.61
CA ASN A 33 -8.08 7.96 19.13
C ASN A 33 -7.61 7.04 17.99
N VAL A 34 -8.50 6.76 17.02
CA VAL A 34 -8.18 5.92 15.86
C VAL A 34 -7.09 6.55 14.99
N VAL A 35 -7.16 7.85 14.74
CA VAL A 35 -6.13 8.58 14.01
C VAL A 35 -4.81 8.51 14.77
N SER A 36 -4.81 8.79 16.07
CA SER A 36 -3.59 8.76 16.89
C SER A 36 -2.93 7.38 16.90
N GLU A 37 -3.72 6.32 17.06
CA GLU A 37 -3.25 4.94 17.00
C GLU A 37 -2.67 4.61 15.62
N TYR A 38 -3.37 4.98 14.54
CA TYR A 38 -2.90 4.76 13.18
C TYR A 38 -1.62 5.54 12.86
N LEU A 39 -1.48 6.78 13.35
CA LEU A 39 -0.27 7.58 13.15
C LEU A 39 0.95 6.97 13.86
N ALA A 40 0.75 6.36 15.03
CA ALA A 40 1.79 5.66 15.79
C ALA A 40 2.16 4.31 15.14
N TYR A 41 1.15 3.50 14.78
CA TYR A 41 1.32 2.18 14.18
C TYR A 41 0.44 2.04 12.94
N PRO A 42 0.94 2.47 11.76
CA PRO A 42 0.16 2.51 10.53
C PRO A 42 -0.21 1.10 10.08
N LYS A 43 -1.46 0.70 10.34
CA LYS A 43 -2.01 -0.57 9.91
C LYS A 43 -3.52 -0.45 9.77
N LEU A 44 -4.03 -0.73 8.57
CA LEU A 44 -5.47 -0.86 8.38
C LEU A 44 -5.98 -2.15 9.04
N THR A 45 -7.06 -2.02 9.80
CA THR A 45 -7.74 -3.09 10.50
C THR A 45 -9.24 -2.93 10.30
N ILE A 46 -10.01 -4.01 10.49
CA ILE A 46 -11.47 -3.98 10.40
C ILE A 46 -12.07 -2.92 11.33
N LYS A 47 -11.42 -2.65 12.47
CA LYS A 47 -11.89 -1.67 13.46
C LYS A 47 -11.67 -0.22 13.01
N ASN A 48 -10.54 0.09 12.37
CA ASN A 48 -10.22 1.46 12.00
C ASN A 48 -10.60 1.83 10.55
N ILE A 49 -10.81 0.85 9.68
CA ILE A 49 -10.96 1.09 8.24
C ILE A 49 -12.16 1.96 7.93
N ASN A 50 -13.32 1.73 8.56
CA ASN A 50 -14.53 2.51 8.34
C ASN A 50 -14.31 3.98 8.74
N ILE A 51 -13.70 4.19 9.91
CA ILE A 51 -13.40 5.52 10.45
C ILE A 51 -12.42 6.25 9.52
N ILE A 52 -11.32 5.61 9.12
CA ILE A 52 -10.34 6.20 8.21
C ILE A 52 -10.97 6.49 6.84
N SER A 53 -11.83 5.60 6.33
CA SER A 53 -12.56 5.80 5.08
C SER A 53 -13.44 7.05 5.13
N ASN A 54 -14.20 7.21 6.22
CA ASN A 54 -15.07 8.36 6.44
C ASN A 54 -14.27 9.65 6.59
N LEU A 55 -13.19 9.62 7.37
CA LEU A 55 -12.33 10.78 7.60
C LEU A 55 -11.66 11.27 6.33
N LEU A 56 -11.22 10.35 5.46
CA LEU A 56 -10.57 10.68 4.20
C LEU A 56 -11.55 10.92 3.05
N ASN A 57 -12.84 10.65 3.25
CA ASN A 57 -13.87 10.65 2.20
C ASN A 57 -13.46 9.75 1.01
N ILE A 58 -12.94 8.56 1.34
CA ILE A 58 -12.54 7.51 0.41
C ILE A 58 -13.35 6.27 0.80
N SER A 59 -13.89 5.52 -0.17
CA SER A 59 -14.64 4.31 0.17
C SER A 59 -13.72 3.22 0.74
N VAL A 60 -14.27 2.32 1.56
CA VAL A 60 -13.52 1.17 2.10
C VAL A 60 -12.97 0.30 0.97
N ASP A 61 -13.77 0.08 -0.07
CA ASP A 61 -13.37 -0.70 -1.25
C ASP A 61 -12.18 -0.04 -1.97
N GLU A 62 -12.20 1.28 -2.09
CA GLU A 62 -11.11 2.05 -2.70
C GLU A 62 -9.83 2.04 -1.83
N LEU A 63 -9.95 2.07 -0.51
CA LEU A 63 -8.79 1.93 0.39
C LEU A 63 -8.11 0.55 0.29
N LEU A 64 -8.88 -0.49 -0.03
CA LEU A 64 -8.40 -1.86 -0.22
C LEU A 64 -8.10 -2.18 -1.69
N GLU A 65 -8.33 -1.22 -2.59
CA GLU A 65 -8.10 -1.40 -4.00
C GLU A 65 -6.61 -1.66 -4.25
N THR A 66 -6.34 -2.49 -5.25
CA THR A 66 -5.00 -2.86 -5.65
C THR A 66 -4.76 -2.45 -7.09
N GLU A 67 -3.58 -1.93 -7.37
CA GLU A 67 -3.15 -1.54 -8.70
C GLU A 67 -1.98 -2.40 -9.18
N ASN A 68 -1.84 -2.48 -10.50
CA ASN A 68 -0.72 -3.18 -11.12
C ASN A 68 0.32 -2.15 -11.55
N ILE A 69 1.53 -2.27 -11.01
CA ILE A 69 2.66 -1.42 -11.39
C ILE A 69 3.62 -2.25 -12.24
N ASP A 70 4.07 -1.69 -13.37
CA ASP A 70 5.16 -2.29 -14.15
C ASP A 70 6.47 -2.15 -13.38
N ILE A 71 7.17 -3.26 -13.15
CA ILE A 71 8.48 -3.27 -12.48
C ILE A 71 9.46 -2.30 -13.14
N ASN A 72 9.39 -2.14 -14.46
CA ASN A 72 10.31 -1.29 -15.20
C ASN A 72 10.02 0.21 -15.03
N SER A 73 8.82 0.58 -14.55
CA SER A 73 8.43 1.96 -14.22
C SER A 73 8.86 2.41 -12.83
N ILE A 74 9.34 1.48 -11.98
CA ILE A 74 9.71 1.78 -10.60
C ILE A 74 11.03 2.56 -10.58
N ASN A 75 10.93 3.86 -10.32
CA ASN A 75 12.08 4.73 -10.15
C ASN A 75 12.53 4.74 -8.68
N PHE A 76 13.68 4.16 -8.40
CA PHE A 76 14.26 4.19 -7.07
C PHE A 76 14.89 5.56 -6.79
N ARG A 77 14.54 6.16 -5.64
CA ARG A 77 14.96 7.51 -5.26
C ARG A 77 16.49 7.67 -5.10
N ASN A 78 17.23 6.56 -4.97
CA ASN A 78 18.69 6.53 -4.97
C ASN A 78 19.26 6.60 -6.39
N LYS A 79 19.28 7.80 -6.96
CA LYS A 79 19.82 8.10 -8.31
C LYS A 79 21.34 7.88 -8.49
N LYS A 80 22.06 7.36 -7.49
CA LYS A 80 23.53 7.21 -7.54
C LYS A 80 24.03 5.76 -7.42
N ASN A 81 23.15 4.76 -7.45
CA ASN A 81 23.56 3.36 -7.30
C ASN A 81 22.79 2.44 -8.25
N ASP A 82 23.10 2.55 -9.54
CA ASP A 82 22.44 1.80 -10.62
C ASP A 82 22.50 0.28 -10.40
N SER A 83 23.62 -0.23 -9.88
CA SER A 83 23.77 -1.65 -9.52
C SER A 83 22.77 -2.11 -8.45
N MET A 84 22.42 -1.25 -7.49
CA MET A 84 21.42 -1.58 -6.47
C MET A 84 20.02 -1.60 -7.06
N ASN A 85 19.71 -0.66 -7.97
CA ASN A 85 18.42 -0.59 -8.64
C ASN A 85 18.17 -1.83 -9.52
N GLU A 86 19.20 -2.29 -10.24
CA GLU A 86 19.14 -3.55 -11.02
C GLU A 86 18.90 -4.77 -10.13
N LYS A 87 19.58 -4.85 -8.97
CA LYS A 87 19.37 -5.93 -8.00
C LYS A 87 17.94 -5.93 -7.45
N ILE A 88 17.42 -4.77 -7.05
CA ILE A 88 16.04 -4.66 -6.55
C ILE A 88 15.03 -5.00 -7.65
N SER A 89 15.21 -4.49 -8.88
CA SER A 89 14.37 -4.85 -10.01
C SER A 89 14.36 -6.36 -10.28
N SER A 90 15.52 -7.02 -10.15
CA SER A 90 15.65 -8.47 -10.31
C SER A 90 14.92 -9.25 -9.21
N ILE A 91 15.03 -8.80 -7.94
CA ILE A 91 14.29 -9.38 -6.81
C ILE A 91 12.78 -9.25 -7.03
N LEU A 92 12.33 -8.08 -7.47
CA LEU A 92 10.92 -7.81 -7.78
C LEU A 92 10.40 -8.73 -8.90
N LYS A 93 11.19 -8.95 -9.97
CA LYS A 93 10.84 -9.89 -11.04
C LYS A 93 10.72 -11.32 -10.51
N LEU A 94 11.66 -11.75 -9.67
CA LEU A 94 11.61 -13.07 -9.00
C LEU A 94 10.35 -13.24 -8.17
N MET A 95 9.96 -12.24 -7.37
CA MET A 95 8.74 -12.29 -6.56
C MET A 95 7.49 -12.47 -7.42
N VAL A 96 7.39 -11.79 -8.57
CA VAL A 96 6.25 -11.96 -9.50
C VAL A 96 6.22 -13.38 -10.08
N VAL A 97 7.37 -13.93 -10.48
CA VAL A 97 7.45 -15.30 -11.00
C VAL A 97 7.01 -16.30 -9.91
N SER A 98 7.52 -16.17 -8.69
CA SER A 98 7.15 -17.04 -7.56
C SER A 98 5.67 -16.93 -7.22
N SER A 99 5.09 -15.73 -7.21
CA SER A 99 3.64 -15.53 -6.96
C SER A 99 2.80 -16.30 -7.99
N LYS A 100 3.15 -16.18 -9.28
CA LYS A 100 2.46 -16.91 -10.35
C LYS A 100 2.60 -18.43 -10.21
N GLN A 101 3.78 -18.91 -9.80
CA GLN A 101 4.00 -20.34 -9.55
C GLN A 101 3.15 -20.86 -8.40
N LEU A 102 2.97 -20.09 -7.32
CA LEU A 102 2.10 -20.44 -6.20
C LEU A 102 0.62 -20.50 -6.62
N GLU A 103 0.16 -19.53 -7.42
CA GLU A 103 -1.19 -19.53 -7.99
C GLU A 103 -1.43 -20.78 -8.87
N VAL A 104 -0.54 -21.06 -9.81
CA VAL A 104 -0.65 -22.23 -10.70
C VAL A 104 -0.56 -23.55 -9.93
N SER A 105 0.29 -23.62 -8.90
CA SER A 105 0.43 -24.82 -8.06
C SER A 105 -0.75 -25.03 -7.11
N GLY A 106 -1.47 -23.96 -6.74
CA GLY A 106 -2.67 -24.00 -5.91
C GLY A 106 -3.95 -24.38 -6.66
N VAL A 107 -3.97 -24.24 -7.99
CA VAL A 107 -5.13 -24.57 -8.87
C VAL A 107 -5.23 -26.08 -9.18
N ASN A 108 -4.24 -26.89 -8.81
CA ASN A 108 -4.27 -28.36 -8.95
C ASN A 108 -4.84 -29.08 -7.71
N LYS A 109 -5.88 -28.55 -7.07
CA LYS A 109 -6.65 -29.24 -6.02
C LYS A 109 -8.15 -29.21 -6.31
#